data_AF-A0AAU9K1P3-F1
#
_entry.id   AF-A0AAU9K1P3-F1
#
_cell.length_a   1.000
_cell.length_b   1.000
_cell.length_c   1.000
_cell.angle_alpha   90.00
_cell.angle_beta   90.00
_cell.angle_gamma   90.00
#
_symmetry.space_group_name_H-M   'P 1'
#
loop_
_entity.id
_entity.type
_entity.pdbx_description
1 polymer ?
#
loop_
_entity_poly.entity_id
_entity_poly.type
_entity_poly.pdbx_seq_one_letter_code
_entity_poly.pdbx_strand_id
1 'polypeptide(L)'
;MELKAEITKPRKQIQQKAASAEDFAQFVKDIVKAEVKEVLKSLVTEEGIQVGKKHIEKSRNKIIKKIMDGDKGRLQTDPSTVEKIKVFVKRYLIHQFIRHQ
;
A
#
# COMPACT_ATOMS: atom_id res chain seq x y z
N MET A 1 31.35 -35.43 -17.37
CA MET A 1 30.87 -34.13 -16.85
C MET A 1 29.64 -33.76 -17.65
N GLU A 2 28.45 -33.75 -17.03
CA GLU A 2 27.25 -33.18 -17.64
C GLU A 2 26.49 -32.39 -16.56
N LEU A 3 26.73 -31.08 -16.49
CA LEU A 3 25.87 -30.16 -15.76
C LEU A 3 24.60 -29.96 -16.58
N LYS A 4 23.53 -30.67 -16.23
CA LYS A 4 22.19 -30.33 -16.69
C LYS A 4 21.75 -29.07 -15.95
N ALA A 5 21.79 -27.94 -16.66
CA ALA A 5 21.18 -26.69 -16.23
C ALA A 5 19.68 -26.93 -16.03
N GLU A 6 19.26 -27.07 -14.78
CA GLU A 6 17.87 -27.12 -14.39
C GLU A 6 17.27 -25.73 -14.60
N ILE A 7 16.58 -25.57 -15.73
CA ILE A 7 15.83 -24.37 -16.09
C ILE A 7 14.74 -24.19 -15.03
N THR A 8 15.03 -23.37 -14.04
CA THR A 8 14.09 -22.93 -13.02
C THR A 8 13.04 -22.09 -13.72
N LYS A 9 11.93 -22.73 -14.12
CA LYS A 9 10.76 -22.02 -14.65
C LYS A 9 10.37 -20.92 -13.66
N PRO A 10 10.08 -19.68 -14.11
CA PRO A 10 9.56 -18.67 -13.22
C PRO A 10 8.26 -19.21 -12.63
N ARG A 11 8.29 -19.46 -11.31
CA ARG A 11 7.14 -19.90 -10.53
C ARG A 11 6.00 -18.94 -10.86
N LYS A 12 4.96 -19.43 -11.55
CA LYS A 12 3.71 -18.70 -11.74
C LYS A 12 3.32 -18.16 -10.37
N GLN A 13 3.51 -16.86 -10.15
CA GLN A 13 2.95 -16.21 -8.98
C GLN A 13 1.45 -16.48 -9.07
N ILE A 14 0.94 -17.23 -8.10
CA ILE A 14 -0.49 -17.48 -7.97
C ILE A 14 -1.09 -16.09 -7.75
N GLN A 15 -1.70 -15.53 -8.80
CA GLN A 15 -2.41 -14.27 -8.71
C GLN A 15 -3.62 -14.53 -7.82
N GLN A 16 -3.48 -14.23 -6.53
CA GLN A 16 -4.62 -14.22 -5.62
C GLN A 16 -5.47 -13.00 -5.99
N LYS A 17 -6.74 -13.25 -6.28
CA LYS A 17 -7.72 -12.23 -6.59
C LYS A 17 -8.71 -12.20 -5.43
N ALA A 18 -9.09 -11.01 -4.98
CA ALA A 18 -10.13 -10.87 -3.97
C ALA A 18 -11.45 -11.45 -4.50
N ALA A 19 -12.25 -12.03 -3.60
CA ALA A 19 -13.55 -12.60 -3.95
C ALA A 19 -14.57 -11.51 -4.34
N SER A 20 -14.43 -10.31 -3.79
CA SER A 20 -15.30 -9.17 -4.07
C SER A 20 -14.56 -7.83 -4.01
N ALA A 21 -15.20 -6.77 -4.51
CA ALA A 21 -14.70 -5.41 -4.39
C ALA A 21 -14.68 -4.93 -2.92
N GLU A 22 -15.57 -5.45 -2.08
CA GLU A 22 -15.59 -5.15 -0.64
C GLU A 22 -14.41 -5.80 0.08
N ASP A 23 -14.10 -7.06 -0.24
CA ASP A 23 -12.91 -7.74 0.30
C ASP A 23 -11.62 -7.03 -0.12
N PHE A 24 -11.55 -6.60 -1.38
CA PHE A 24 -10.41 -5.81 -1.85
C PHE A 24 -10.32 -4.45 -1.17
N ALA A 25 -11.44 -3.76 -0.97
CA ALA A 25 -11.46 -2.50 -0.24
C ALA A 25 -11.02 -2.68 1.21
N GLN A 26 -11.39 -3.79 1.86
CA GLN A 26 -10.95 -4.11 3.22
C GLN A 26 -9.46 -4.43 3.25
N PHE A 27 -8.98 -5.24 2.32
CA PHE A 27 -7.55 -5.53 2.13
C PHE A 27 -6.73 -4.25 1.94
N VAL A 28 -7.17 -3.33 1.07
CA VAL A 28 -6.50 -2.04 0.86
C VAL A 28 -6.54 -1.19 2.14
N LYS A 29 -7.68 -1.14 2.86
CA LYS A 29 -7.80 -0.41 4.13
C LYS A 29 -6.77 -0.90 5.15
N ASP A 30 -6.59 -2.21 5.28
CA ASP A 30 -5.68 -2.79 6.28
C ASP A 30 -4.22 -2.50 5.97
N ILE A 31 -3.81 -2.62 4.69
CA ILE A 31 -2.44 -2.26 4.27
C ILE A 31 -2.19 -0.77 4.48
N VAL A 32 -3.09 0.09 4.01
CA VAL A 32 -2.94 1.54 4.13
C VAL A 32 -2.88 1.95 5.60
N LYS A 33 -3.72 1.36 6.47
CA LYS A 33 -3.72 1.64 7.92
C LYS A 33 -2.40 1.27 8.58
N ALA A 34 -1.85 0.09 8.27
CA ALA A 34 -0.57 -0.36 8.81
C ALA A 34 0.58 0.55 8.33
N GLU A 35 0.63 0.84 7.03
CA GLU A 35 1.71 1.60 6.42
C GLU A 35 1.70 3.08 6.87
N VAL A 36 0.51 3.69 6.95
CA VAL A 36 0.35 5.05 7.51
C VAL A 36 0.87 5.10 8.94
N LYS A 37 0.56 4.10 9.78
CA LYS A 37 1.03 4.06 11.17
C LYS A 37 2.56 3.99 11.27
N GLU A 38 3.19 3.21 10.40
CA GLU A 38 4.65 3.09 10.33
C GLU A 38 5.30 4.41 9.89
N VAL A 39 4.81 5.02 8.81
CA VAL A 39 5.31 6.32 8.33
C VAL A 39 5.19 7.39 9.42
N LEU A 40 4.12 7.37 10.22
CA LEU A 40 3.95 8.32 11.31
C LEU A 40 4.91 8.10 12.46
N LYS A 41 5.14 6.86 12.88
CA LYS A 41 6.16 6.59 13.90
C LYS A 41 7.52 7.15 13.48
N SER A 42 7.85 7.09 12.20
CA SER A 42 9.10 7.64 11.67
C SER A 42 9.13 9.17 11.58
N LEU A 43 7.97 9.85 11.61
CA LEU A 43 7.85 11.30 11.41
C LEU A 43 7.53 12.09 12.69
N VAL A 44 7.10 11.45 13.77
CA VAL A 44 6.63 12.15 14.98
C VAL A 44 7.80 12.50 15.90
N THR A 45 8.14 13.80 15.93
CA THR A 45 8.69 14.50 17.11
C THR A 45 7.54 15.01 17.99
N GLU A 46 7.75 15.10 19.31
CA GLU A 46 6.73 15.10 20.37
C GLU A 46 5.64 16.20 20.32
N GLU A 47 5.78 17.28 19.55
CA GLU A 47 4.82 18.40 19.53
C GLU A 47 3.75 18.35 18.41
N GLY A 48 3.87 17.47 17.41
CA GLY A 48 2.98 17.45 16.22
C GLY A 48 1.68 16.62 16.33
N ILE A 49 1.39 16.04 17.51
CA ILE A 49 0.57 14.83 17.68
C ILE A 49 -0.92 15.00 17.33
N GLN A 50 -1.51 16.19 17.52
CA GLN A 50 -2.96 16.39 17.33
C GLN A 50 -3.36 16.86 15.93
N VAL A 51 -2.59 17.76 15.32
CA VAL A 51 -2.87 18.31 13.98
C VAL A 51 -2.63 17.23 12.90
N GLY A 52 -1.63 16.38 13.10
CA GLY A 52 -1.34 15.26 12.21
C GLY A 52 -2.54 14.31 12.07
N LYS A 53 -3.13 13.85 13.19
CA LYS A 53 -4.14 12.76 13.19
C LYS A 53 -5.32 13.02 12.24
N LYS A 54 -5.89 14.23 12.25
CA LYS A 54 -7.03 14.59 11.38
C LYS A 54 -6.64 14.68 9.91
N HIS A 55 -5.44 15.20 9.62
CA HIS A 55 -4.90 15.29 8.26
C HIS A 55 -4.57 13.90 7.68
N ILE A 56 -4.04 13.03 8.52
CA ILE A 56 -3.71 11.65 8.20
C ILE A 56 -4.96 10.86 7.89
N GLU A 57 -6.02 11.00 8.68
CA GLU A 57 -7.27 10.29 8.44
C GLU A 57 -7.93 10.70 7.12
N LYS A 58 -7.95 12.01 6.81
CA LYS A 58 -8.36 12.50 5.49
C LYS A 58 -7.47 11.94 4.38
N SER A 59 -6.16 11.89 4.61
CA SER A 59 -5.19 11.34 3.66
C SER A 59 -5.38 9.84 3.42
N ARG A 60 -5.69 9.08 4.48
CA ARG A 60 -5.98 7.63 4.43
C ARG A 60 -7.15 7.34 3.50
N ASN A 61 -8.28 8.02 3.71
CA ASN A 61 -9.48 7.81 2.86
C ASN A 61 -9.21 8.18 1.40
N LYS A 62 -8.44 9.25 1.17
CA LYS A 62 -8.06 9.69 -0.18
C LYS A 62 -7.09 8.72 -0.87
N ILE A 63 -6.15 8.13 -0.13
CA ILE A 63 -5.24 7.09 -0.62
C ILE A 63 -6.03 5.84 -1.01
N ILE A 64 -6.91 5.35 -0.12
CA ILE A 64 -7.76 4.18 -0.39
C ILE A 64 -8.58 4.41 -1.66
N LYS A 65 -9.25 5.56 -1.77
CA LYS A 65 -10.03 5.90 -2.97
C LYS A 65 -9.18 5.89 -4.24
N LYS A 66 -7.98 6.50 -4.22
CA LYS A 66 -7.08 6.53 -5.38
C LYS A 66 -6.58 5.14 -5.80
N ILE A 67 -6.33 4.25 -4.83
CA ILE A 67 -5.93 2.86 -5.11
C ILE A 67 -7.12 2.11 -5.74
N MET A 68 -8.30 2.21 -5.14
CA MET A 68 -9.53 1.58 -5.65
C MET A 68 -9.88 2.05 -7.06
N ASP A 69 -9.85 3.36 -7.31
CA ASP A 69 -10.13 3.96 -8.63
C ASP A 69 -9.06 3.53 -9.67
N GLY A 70 -7.80 3.39 -9.26
CA GLY A 70 -6.69 2.99 -10.13
C GLY A 70 -6.59 1.49 -10.43
N ASP A 71 -7.18 0.66 -9.58
CA ASP A 71 -7.15 -0.80 -9.72
C ASP A 71 -7.94 -1.29 -10.95
N LYS A 72 -8.97 -0.53 -11.38
CA LYS A 72 -9.83 -0.84 -12.54
C LYS A 72 -10.51 -2.22 -12.44
N GLY A 73 -10.83 -2.69 -11.23
CA GLY A 73 -11.51 -3.97 -11.01
C GLY A 73 -10.61 -5.20 -11.20
N ARG A 74 -9.28 -5.02 -11.13
CA ARG A 74 -8.32 -6.13 -11.15
C ARG A 74 -8.38 -6.93 -9.85
N LEU A 75 -8.67 -6.26 -8.72
CA LEU A 75 -8.87 -6.82 -7.38
C LEU A 75 -7.74 -7.78 -6.98
N GLN A 76 -6.52 -7.46 -7.38
CA GLN A 76 -5.35 -8.31 -7.18
C GLN A 76 -4.85 -8.16 -5.73
N THR A 77 -4.67 -9.27 -5.02
CA THR A 77 -4.19 -9.29 -3.62
C THR A 77 -2.82 -9.95 -3.48
N ASP A 78 -2.09 -10.10 -4.58
CA ASP A 78 -0.76 -10.69 -4.60
C ASP A 78 0.29 -9.78 -3.92
N PRO A 79 1.46 -10.33 -3.54
CA PRO A 79 2.52 -9.57 -2.88
C PRO A 79 3.02 -8.36 -3.68
N SER A 80 3.04 -8.41 -5.02
CA SER A 80 3.44 -7.26 -5.83
C SER A 80 2.41 -6.13 -5.77
N THR A 81 1.12 -6.46 -5.64
CA THR A 81 0.07 -5.46 -5.40
C THR A 81 0.20 -4.84 -4.00
N VAL A 82 0.52 -5.64 -2.98
CA VAL A 82 0.84 -5.12 -1.63
C VAL A 82 1.98 -4.12 -1.70
N GLU A 83 3.07 -4.46 -2.38
CA GLU A 83 4.26 -3.61 -2.49
C GLU A 83 3.96 -2.30 -3.21
N LYS A 84 3.20 -2.35 -4.32
CA LYS A 84 2.72 -1.16 -5.04
C LYS A 84 1.89 -0.24 -4.14
N ILE A 85 0.97 -0.81 -3.35
CA ILE A 85 0.15 -0.05 -2.39
C ILE A 85 1.06 0.64 -1.36
N LYS A 86 2.01 -0.08 -0.76
CA LYS A 86 2.95 0.48 0.23
C LYS A 86 3.76 1.64 -0.35
N VAL A 87 4.35 1.46 -1.53
CA VAL A 87 5.12 2.51 -2.22
C VAL A 87 4.24 3.74 -2.49
N PHE A 88 3.01 3.52 -2.94
CA PHE A 88 2.05 4.60 -3.18
C PHE A 88 1.72 5.36 -1.90
N VAL A 89 1.43 4.67 -0.80
CA VAL A 89 1.15 5.29 0.51
C VAL A 89 2.33 6.14 0.96
N LYS A 90 3.55 5.58 0.98
CA LYS A 90 4.76 6.31 1.39
C LYS A 90 4.95 7.57 0.55
N ARG A 91 4.91 7.44 -0.78
CA ARG A 91 5.11 8.56 -1.70
C ARG A 91 4.04 9.63 -1.53
N TYR A 92 2.78 9.23 -1.34
CA TYR A 92 1.68 10.15 -1.13
C TYR A 92 1.82 10.94 0.17
N LEU A 93 2.14 10.25 1.28
CA LEU A 93 2.32 10.88 2.58
C LEU A 93 3.55 11.78 2.59
N ILE A 94 4.71 11.32 2.10
CA ILE A 94 5.92 12.14 1.98
C ILE A 94 5.64 13.42 1.18
N HIS A 95 4.97 13.30 0.03
CA HIS A 95 4.59 14.48 -0.77
C HIS A 95 3.71 15.45 0.02
N GLN A 96 2.74 14.95 0.77
CA GLN A 96 1.86 15.78 1.61
C GLN A 96 2.61 16.47 2.76
N PHE A 97 3.55 15.77 3.41
CA PHE A 97 4.34 16.33 4.51
C PHE A 97 5.40 17.34 4.02
N ILE A 98 6.06 17.08 2.88
CA ILE A 98 7.07 17.99 2.32
C ILE A 98 6.43 19.27 1.75
N ARG A 99 5.21 19.19 1.17
CA ARG A 99 4.52 20.39 0.64
C ARG A 99 3.92 21.32 1.70
N HIS A 100 3.86 20.88 2.96
CA HIS A 100 3.26 21.64 4.05
C HIS A 100 4.27 22.11 5.11
N GLN A 101 5.58 21.91 4.88
CA GLN A 101 6.64 22.72 5.50
C GLN A 101 6.85 23.97 4.66
#